data_AF-A0A4R1EZ89-F1
#
_entry.id   AF-A0A4R1EZ89-F1
#
_cell.length_a   1.000
_cell.length_b   1.000
_cell.length_c   1.000
_cell.angle_alpha   90.00
_cell.angle_beta   90.00
_cell.angle_gamma   90.00
#
_symmetry.space_group_name_H-M   'P 1'
#
loop_
_entity.id
_entity.type
_entity.pdbx_description
1 polymer ?
#
loop_
_entity_poly.entity_id
_entity_poly.type
_entity_poly.pdbx_seq_one_letter_code
_entity_poly.pdbx_strand_id
1 'polypeptide(L)'
;MPFLTADLCDEFCGDNCDDVQVVGSCLNNYGGRPRIHGEVVTLKLFEDNQLVRDQVNSSGVDANGNGKVLVIDAGASMRRAVLGDMLAAKAAENGWNGVIINGCVRDSVEMSTMELGVKALGTHPLKTVKNGVGQTNVKVSFLGLHINAGDFIYADEDGIIVSPKALV
;
A
#
# COMPACT_ATOMS: atom_id res chain seq x y z
N MET A 1 2.81 -9.03 16.62
CA MET A 1 3.20 -10.43 16.39
C MET A 1 3.57 -10.59 14.93
N PRO A 2 4.51 -11.47 14.53
CA PRO A 2 4.67 -11.78 13.12
C PRO A 2 3.36 -12.43 12.64
N PHE A 3 2.77 -11.88 11.58
CA PHE A 3 1.63 -12.49 10.89
C PHE A 3 2.13 -13.17 9.61
N LEU A 4 1.33 -14.12 9.11
CA LEU A 4 1.43 -14.71 7.78
C LEU A 4 0.05 -14.64 7.16
N THR A 5 -0.04 -14.26 5.88
CA THR A 5 -1.33 -14.22 5.18
C THR A 5 -1.92 -15.63 5.05
N ALA A 6 -1.09 -16.66 4.88
CA ALA A 6 -1.53 -18.06 4.90
C ALA A 6 -2.22 -18.43 6.22
N ASP A 7 -1.62 -18.12 7.38
CA ASP A 7 -2.21 -18.40 8.69
C ASP A 7 -3.52 -17.62 8.91
N LEU A 8 -3.56 -16.35 8.48
CA LEU A 8 -4.78 -15.54 8.54
C LEU A 8 -5.87 -16.11 7.61
N CYS A 9 -5.51 -16.68 6.47
CA CYS A 9 -6.47 -17.40 5.64
C CYS A 9 -7.00 -18.64 6.37
N ASP A 10 -6.14 -19.48 6.96
CA ASP A 10 -6.60 -20.67 7.70
C ASP A 10 -7.56 -20.32 8.86
N GLU A 11 -7.38 -19.16 9.49
CA GLU A 11 -8.21 -18.69 10.61
C GLU A 11 -9.51 -17.99 10.15
N PHE A 12 -9.44 -17.11 9.14
CA PHE A 12 -10.54 -16.20 8.77
C PHE A 12 -11.17 -16.52 7.40
N CYS A 13 -10.44 -17.21 6.53
CA CYS A 13 -10.97 -17.78 5.30
C CYS A 13 -11.34 -19.24 5.55
N GLY A 14 -12.58 -19.48 5.95
CA GLY A 14 -13.18 -20.81 5.74
C GLY A 14 -13.26 -21.15 4.23
N ASP A 15 -14.10 -22.09 3.85
CA ASP A 15 -14.13 -22.62 2.46
C ASP A 15 -14.35 -21.55 1.36
N ASN A 16 -14.95 -20.39 1.68
CA ASN A 16 -15.33 -19.36 0.70
C ASN A 16 -14.76 -17.94 0.94
N CYS A 17 -14.01 -17.69 2.01
CA CYS A 17 -13.53 -16.34 2.38
C CYS A 17 -14.65 -15.26 2.37
N ASP A 18 -15.83 -15.50 2.96
CA ASP A 18 -16.95 -14.54 2.84
C ASP A 18 -16.70 -13.19 3.55
N ASP A 19 -15.87 -13.18 4.59
CA ASP A 19 -15.62 -12.00 5.44
C ASP A 19 -14.38 -11.17 5.05
N VAL A 20 -13.49 -11.72 4.21
CA VAL A 20 -12.22 -11.10 3.81
C VAL A 20 -11.96 -11.30 2.32
N GLN A 21 -11.27 -10.35 1.69
CA GLN A 21 -10.88 -10.47 0.29
C GLN A 21 -9.42 -10.90 0.20
N VAL A 22 -9.13 -11.90 -0.63
CA VAL A 22 -7.78 -12.45 -0.79
C VAL A 22 -7.36 -12.39 -2.25
N VAL A 23 -6.11 -11.97 -2.49
CA VAL A 23 -5.45 -12.09 -3.79
C VAL A 23 -4.03 -12.61 -3.59
N GLY A 24 -3.58 -13.49 -4.49
CA GLY A 24 -2.21 -14.00 -4.49
C GLY A 24 -1.18 -12.92 -4.82
N SER A 25 0.10 -13.29 -4.70
CA SER A 25 1.24 -12.42 -4.96
C SER A 25 1.25 -11.90 -6.41
N CYS A 26 0.98 -10.61 -6.58
CA CYS A 26 0.90 -9.93 -7.88
C CYS A 26 1.60 -8.56 -7.90
N LEU A 27 2.18 -8.15 -6.77
CA LEU A 27 2.97 -6.93 -6.62
C LEU A 27 4.40 -7.30 -6.19
N ASN A 28 5.37 -6.59 -6.75
CA ASN A 28 6.77 -6.74 -6.37
C ASN A 28 7.06 -6.00 -5.06
N ASN A 29 7.89 -6.59 -4.19
CA ASN A 29 8.40 -5.90 -3.01
C ASN A 29 9.59 -5.00 -3.38
N TYR A 30 9.54 -3.75 -2.94
CA TYR A 30 10.61 -2.77 -3.11
C TYR A 30 11.00 -2.06 -1.81
N GLY A 31 10.26 -2.29 -0.72
CA GLY A 31 10.61 -1.75 0.61
C GLY A 31 11.49 -2.72 1.39
N GLY A 32 12.18 -2.22 2.41
CA GLY A 32 12.99 -3.05 3.31
C GLY A 32 12.16 -3.94 4.24
N ARG A 33 10.86 -3.63 4.41
CA ARG A 33 9.92 -4.49 5.15
C ARG A 33 9.02 -5.27 4.17
N PRO A 34 9.23 -6.59 3.98
CA PRO A 34 8.45 -7.36 3.01
C PRO A 34 6.98 -7.57 3.42
N ARG A 35 6.70 -7.43 4.72
CA ARG A 35 5.37 -7.61 5.33
C ARG A 35 4.79 -6.27 5.76
N ILE A 36 3.56 -6.02 5.37
CA ILE A 36 2.83 -4.76 5.55
C ILE A 36 1.48 -5.09 6.17
N HIS A 37 1.10 -4.42 7.24
CA HIS A 37 -0.28 -4.46 7.70
C HIS A 37 -0.71 -3.15 8.37
N GLY A 38 -2.02 -2.92 8.45
CA GLY A 38 -2.57 -1.78 9.20
C GLY A 38 -3.83 -1.20 8.58
N GLU A 39 -4.39 -0.19 9.24
CA GLU A 39 -5.55 0.56 8.77
C GLU A 39 -5.19 1.30 7.48
N VAL A 40 -6.08 1.22 6.49
CA VAL A 40 -5.86 1.71 5.14
C VAL A 40 -6.26 3.16 5.00
N VAL A 41 -5.38 3.94 4.36
CA VAL A 41 -5.71 5.21 3.74
C VAL A 41 -5.64 5.04 2.23
N THR A 42 -6.69 5.44 1.50
CA THR A 42 -6.74 5.26 0.04
C THR A 42 -6.48 6.55 -0.72
N LEU A 43 -5.77 6.43 -1.84
CA LEU A 43 -5.63 7.48 -2.86
C LEU A 43 -5.98 6.91 -4.23
N LYS A 44 -6.73 7.68 -5.02
CA LYS A 44 -6.98 7.40 -6.44
C LYS A 44 -6.47 8.55 -7.29
N LEU A 45 -5.56 8.28 -8.20
CA LEU A 45 -4.90 9.29 -9.03
C LEU A 45 -4.46 8.69 -10.36
N PHE A 46 -3.99 9.53 -11.28
CA PHE A 46 -3.44 9.05 -12.55
C PHE A 46 -2.27 9.93 -12.96
N GLU A 47 -1.06 9.35 -12.91
CA GLU A 47 0.18 10.01 -13.35
C GLU A 47 0.53 11.35 -12.67
N ASP A 48 -0.05 11.58 -11.49
CA ASP A 48 0.16 12.72 -10.60
C ASP A 48 0.53 12.19 -9.21
N ASN A 49 1.46 12.82 -8.48
CA ASN A 49 1.80 12.39 -7.13
C ASN A 49 1.75 13.49 -6.07
N GLN A 50 1.06 14.59 -6.35
CA GLN A 50 0.89 15.65 -5.36
C GLN A 50 0.14 15.15 -4.11
N LEU A 51 -0.96 14.41 -4.28
CA LEU A 51 -1.68 13.82 -3.14
C LEU A 51 -0.87 12.76 -2.38
N VAL A 52 -0.01 12.00 -3.08
CA VAL A 52 0.92 11.06 -2.43
C VAL A 52 1.86 11.82 -1.52
N ARG A 53 2.47 12.90 -2.03
CA ARG A 53 3.36 13.76 -1.25
C ARG A 53 2.66 14.31 -0.02
N ASP A 54 1.44 14.81 -0.17
CA ASP A 54 0.69 15.43 0.93
C ASP A 54 0.36 14.38 1.99
N GLN A 55 -0.06 13.18 1.58
CA GLN A 55 -0.39 12.09 2.49
C GLN A 55 0.82 11.57 3.26
N VAL A 56 1.97 11.34 2.61
CA VAL A 56 3.17 10.85 3.31
C VAL A 56 3.80 11.89 4.25
N ASN A 57 3.46 13.18 4.13
CA ASN A 57 3.86 14.22 5.09
C ASN A 57 2.89 14.33 6.28
N SER A 58 1.74 13.66 6.22
CA SER A 58 0.81 13.55 7.35
C SER A 58 1.22 12.42 8.28
N SER A 59 0.61 12.38 9.47
CA SER A 59 0.84 11.31 10.45
C SER A 59 0.42 9.97 9.86
N GLY A 60 1.36 9.02 9.83
CA GLY A 60 1.15 7.65 9.37
C GLY A 60 0.71 6.69 10.46
N VAL A 61 0.28 7.18 11.63
CA VAL A 61 -0.17 6.33 12.75
C VAL A 61 -1.67 6.47 13.01
N ASP A 62 -2.29 5.39 13.50
CA ASP A 62 -3.69 5.36 13.93
C ASP A 62 -3.87 5.91 15.35
N ALA A 63 -5.12 5.87 15.84
CA ALA A 63 -5.46 6.35 17.18
C ALA A 63 -4.82 5.54 18.32
N ASN A 64 -4.34 4.33 18.04
CA ASN A 64 -3.66 3.44 18.96
C ASN A 64 -2.13 3.51 18.82
N GLY A 65 -1.61 4.34 17.90
CA GLY A 65 -0.19 4.49 17.62
C GLY A 65 0.38 3.45 16.65
N ASN A 66 -0.45 2.61 16.01
CA ASN A 66 0.00 1.65 15.02
C ASN A 66 0.19 2.33 13.66
N GLY A 67 1.18 1.89 12.89
CA GLY A 67 1.39 2.40 11.53
C GLY A 67 0.24 2.02 10.58
N LYS A 68 -0.26 3.00 9.83
CA LYS A 68 -1.24 2.86 8.75
C LYS A 68 -0.57 2.40 7.46
N VAL A 69 -1.40 1.98 6.50
CA VAL A 69 -0.96 1.59 5.15
C VAL A 69 -1.57 2.51 4.11
N LEU A 70 -0.73 3.10 3.26
CA LEU A 70 -1.17 3.93 2.16
C LEU A 70 -1.42 3.07 0.92
N VAL A 71 -2.67 3.00 0.46
CA VAL A 71 -3.06 2.23 -0.72
C VAL A 71 -3.36 3.19 -1.87
N ILE A 72 -2.62 3.06 -2.97
CA ILE A 72 -2.66 3.99 -4.10
C ILE A 72 -3.13 3.25 -5.35
N ASP A 73 -4.29 3.64 -5.87
CA ASP A 73 -4.72 3.30 -7.22
C ASP A 73 -4.21 4.37 -8.21
N ALA A 74 -3.15 4.04 -8.93
CA ALA A 74 -2.57 4.88 -9.98
C ALA A 74 -3.01 4.48 -11.40
N GLY A 75 -4.11 3.72 -11.50
CA GLY A 75 -4.67 3.26 -12.77
C GLY A 75 -3.78 2.25 -13.50
N ALA A 76 -2.94 1.51 -12.76
CA ALA A 76 -1.96 0.57 -13.30
C ALA A 76 -1.02 1.18 -14.36
N SER A 77 -0.80 2.51 -14.33
CA SER A 77 0.08 3.15 -15.30
C SER A 77 1.52 2.71 -15.09
N MET A 78 2.10 2.12 -16.13
CA MET A 78 3.51 1.72 -16.20
C MET A 78 4.40 2.82 -16.80
N ARG A 79 3.86 4.03 -17.03
CA ARG A 79 4.56 5.11 -17.77
C ARG A 79 5.27 6.11 -16.86
N ARG A 80 4.94 6.14 -15.56
CA ARG A 80 5.49 7.09 -14.59
C ARG A 80 5.47 6.50 -13.19
N ALA A 81 6.48 6.85 -12.39
CA ALA A 81 6.57 6.46 -10.99
C ALA A 81 5.89 7.47 -10.06
N VAL A 82 4.95 7.00 -9.25
CA VAL A 82 4.19 7.83 -8.30
C VAL A 82 4.92 7.97 -6.96
N LEU A 83 5.80 7.02 -6.62
CA LEU A 83 6.64 7.03 -5.43
C LEU A 83 8.12 6.86 -5.82
N GLY A 84 9.00 7.59 -5.14
CA GLY A 84 10.45 7.42 -5.17
C GLY A 84 11.03 7.55 -3.76
N ASP A 85 12.34 7.37 -3.64
CA ASP A 85 13.09 7.32 -2.37
C ASP A 85 12.73 8.45 -1.39
N MET A 86 12.70 9.71 -1.83
CA MET A 86 12.44 10.86 -0.96
C MET A 86 11.06 10.80 -0.31
N LEU A 87 10.04 10.32 -1.03
CA LEU A 87 8.68 10.20 -0.49
C LEU A 87 8.54 8.96 0.38
N ALA A 88 9.23 7.86 0.03
CA ALA A 88 9.29 6.67 0.86
C ALA A 88 9.98 6.94 2.20
N ALA A 89 11.11 7.66 2.20
CA ALA A 89 11.80 8.07 3.43
C ALA A 89 10.89 8.90 4.35
N LYS A 90 10.17 9.87 3.79
CA LYS A 90 9.17 10.66 4.54
C LYS A 90 8.06 9.81 5.13
N ALA A 91 7.56 8.82 4.38
CA ALA A 91 6.54 7.91 4.90
C ALA A 91 7.08 7.11 6.09
N ALA A 92 8.30 6.58 5.99
CA ALA A 92 8.97 5.89 7.10
C ALA A 92 9.15 6.79 8.33
N GLU A 93 9.65 8.02 8.14
CA GLU A 93 9.84 9.02 9.21
C GLU A 93 8.53 9.38 9.92
N ASN A 94 7.42 9.43 9.19
CA ASN A 94 6.11 9.78 9.72
C ASN A 94 5.31 8.58 10.28
N GLY A 95 5.94 7.40 10.39
CA GLY A 95 5.36 6.24 11.07
C GLY A 95 4.42 5.40 10.21
N TRP A 96 4.40 5.58 8.88
CA TRP A 96 3.65 4.69 8.00
C TRP A 96 4.25 3.28 8.04
N ASN A 97 3.40 2.25 8.05
CA ASN A 97 3.89 0.87 8.02
C ASN A 97 4.22 0.42 6.58
N GLY A 98 3.51 0.95 5.59
CA GLY A 98 3.83 0.68 4.20
C GLY A 98 2.99 1.41 3.17
N VAL A 99 3.35 1.21 1.90
CA VAL A 99 2.68 1.76 0.73
C VAL A 99 2.42 0.64 -0.29
N ILE A 100 1.17 0.46 -0.72
CA ILE A 100 0.76 -0.53 -1.73
C ILE A 100 0.23 0.22 -2.95
N ILE A 101 0.79 -0.06 -4.13
CA ILE A 101 0.62 0.78 -5.32
C ILE A 101 0.19 -0.04 -6.53
N ASN A 102 -0.99 0.24 -7.06
CA ASN A 102 -1.41 -0.19 -8.39
C ASN A 102 -0.81 0.75 -9.46
N GLY A 103 0.51 0.64 -9.67
CA GLY A 103 1.31 1.48 -10.56
C GLY A 103 2.81 1.29 -10.35
N CYS A 104 3.62 2.22 -10.86
CA CYS A 104 5.08 2.15 -10.78
C CYS A 104 5.70 2.99 -9.65
N VAL A 105 6.88 2.54 -9.22
CA VAL A 105 7.82 3.26 -8.35
C VAL A 105 9.14 3.54 -9.07
N ARG A 106 10.06 4.25 -8.41
CA ARG A 106 11.46 4.41 -8.86
C ARG A 106 12.39 4.47 -7.66
N ASP A 107 13.70 4.54 -7.91
CA ASP A 107 14.72 4.60 -6.86
C ASP A 107 14.63 3.36 -5.94
N SER A 108 14.40 2.20 -6.57
CA SER A 108 14.03 0.95 -5.89
C SER A 108 15.15 0.37 -5.03
N VAL A 109 16.42 0.64 -5.38
CA VAL A 109 17.57 0.15 -4.62
C VAL A 109 17.63 0.87 -3.27
N GLU A 110 17.51 2.19 -3.28
CA GLU A 110 17.47 3.02 -2.07
C GLU A 110 16.24 2.68 -1.21
N MET A 111 15.09 2.48 -1.84
CA MET A 111 13.86 2.13 -1.13
C MET A 111 13.93 0.77 -0.42
N SER A 112 14.69 -0.18 -0.99
CA SER A 112 14.86 -1.52 -0.41
C SER A 112 15.61 -1.54 0.93
N THR A 113 16.28 -0.45 1.29
CA THR A 113 16.99 -0.31 2.58
C THR A 113 16.18 0.43 3.63
N MET A 114 14.94 0.85 3.32
CA MET A 114 14.12 1.65 4.22
C MET A 114 13.28 0.79 5.16
N GLU A 115 13.07 1.27 6.38
CA GLU A 115 12.17 0.69 7.39
C GLU A 115 10.68 0.93 7.07
N LEU A 116 10.30 0.61 5.83
CA LEU A 116 8.97 0.79 5.26
C LEU A 116 8.70 -0.36 4.29
N GLY A 117 7.48 -0.89 4.28
CA GLY A 117 7.10 -1.83 3.25
C GLY A 117 6.57 -1.12 2.01
N VAL A 118 7.00 -1.54 0.82
CA VAL A 118 6.53 -0.97 -0.44
C VAL A 118 6.25 -2.08 -1.42
N LYS A 119 4.99 -2.20 -1.87
CA LYS A 119 4.59 -3.15 -2.92
C LYS A 119 4.02 -2.40 -4.11
N ALA A 120 4.51 -2.71 -5.32
CA ALA A 120 4.06 -2.05 -6.55
C ALA A 120 4.12 -2.96 -7.79
N LEU A 121 3.48 -2.58 -8.88
CA LEU A 121 3.47 -3.36 -10.13
C LEU A 121 4.86 -3.44 -10.77
N GLY A 122 5.61 -2.36 -10.74
CA GLY A 122 6.89 -2.27 -11.44
C GLY A 122 7.69 -1.02 -11.10
N THR A 123 8.78 -0.82 -11.84
CA THR A 123 9.58 0.40 -11.77
C THR A 123 9.45 1.20 -13.07
N HIS A 124 9.56 2.53 -12.97
CA HIS A 124 9.67 3.41 -14.14
C HIS A 124 10.48 4.66 -13.81
N PRO A 125 11.53 5.03 -14.58
CA PRO A 125 12.43 6.12 -14.19
C PRO A 125 11.79 7.51 -14.22
N LEU A 126 10.80 7.72 -15.09
CA LEU A 126 10.14 9.03 -15.26
C LEU A 126 9.22 9.35 -14.09
N LYS A 127 9.37 10.55 -13.53
CA LYS A 127 8.47 11.10 -12.49
C LYS A 127 7.09 11.49 -13.04
N THR A 128 6.10 11.51 -12.15
CA THR A 128 4.78 12.12 -12.38
C THR A 128 4.82 13.64 -12.52
N VAL A 129 3.69 14.19 -12.94
CA VAL A 129 3.39 15.62 -12.77
C VAL A 129 2.89 15.88 -11.34
N LYS A 130 2.65 17.16 -11.01
CA LYS A 130 2.18 17.62 -9.69
C LYS A 130 1.11 18.70 -9.85
N ASN A 131 0.01 18.33 -10.48
CA ASN A 131 -1.12 19.20 -10.74
C ASN A 131 -2.18 19.12 -9.62
N GLY A 132 -2.03 18.20 -8.65
CA GLY A 132 -2.99 18.06 -7.54
C GLY A 132 -4.23 17.26 -7.92
N VAL A 133 -4.19 16.52 -9.03
CA VAL A 133 -5.35 15.77 -9.52
C VAL A 133 -5.42 14.40 -8.86
N GLY A 134 -6.55 14.12 -8.21
CA GLY A 134 -6.86 12.81 -7.63
C GLY A 134 -7.93 12.92 -6.54
N GLN A 135 -8.12 11.84 -5.81
CA GLN A 135 -9.12 11.72 -4.74
C GLN A 135 -8.50 10.98 -3.55
N THR A 136 -8.81 11.44 -2.34
CA THR A 136 -8.38 10.85 -1.08
C THR A 136 -9.57 10.21 -0.37
N ASN A 137 -9.34 9.08 0.31
CA ASN A 137 -10.35 8.34 1.06
C ASN A 137 -11.58 7.92 0.24
N VAL A 138 -11.35 7.59 -1.04
CA VAL A 138 -12.36 6.99 -1.91
C VAL A 138 -12.15 5.49 -2.05
N LYS A 139 -13.20 4.75 -2.35
CA LYS A 139 -13.08 3.33 -2.68
C LYS A 139 -12.17 3.15 -3.89
N VAL A 140 -11.14 2.33 -3.75
CA VAL A 140 -10.26 1.91 -4.85
C VAL A 140 -10.50 0.45 -5.18
N SER A 141 -10.20 0.05 -6.41
CA SER A 141 -10.38 -1.34 -6.84
C SER A 141 -9.35 -1.75 -7.87
N PHE A 142 -8.52 -2.73 -7.51
CA PHE A 142 -7.47 -3.28 -8.36
C PHE A 142 -7.18 -4.72 -7.93
N LEU A 143 -6.65 -5.54 -8.84
CA LEU A 143 -6.31 -6.95 -8.56
C LEU A 143 -7.48 -7.78 -8.00
N GLY A 144 -8.73 -7.41 -8.35
CA GLY A 144 -9.94 -8.05 -7.83
C GLY A 144 -10.33 -7.61 -6.40
N LEU A 145 -9.52 -6.78 -5.73
CA LEU A 145 -9.80 -6.24 -4.41
C LEU A 145 -10.66 -4.98 -4.49
N HIS A 146 -11.53 -4.82 -3.51
CA HIS A 146 -12.30 -3.61 -3.23
C HIS A 146 -11.86 -3.05 -1.88
N ILE A 147 -11.23 -1.88 -1.88
CA ILE A 147 -10.56 -1.35 -0.69
C ILE A 147 -11.14 0.02 -0.37
N ASN A 148 -11.66 0.17 0.84
CA ASN A 148 -12.15 1.43 1.39
C ASN A 148 -11.12 2.00 2.37
N ALA A 149 -11.15 3.31 2.57
CA ALA A 149 -10.42 3.90 3.69
C ALA A 149 -11.01 3.39 5.02
N GLY A 150 -10.14 3.04 5.97
CA GLY A 150 -10.53 2.42 7.24
C GLY A 150 -10.60 0.89 7.21
N ASP A 151 -10.54 0.25 6.04
CA ASP A 151 -10.31 -1.21 5.97
C ASP A 151 -8.91 -1.53 6.52
N PHE A 152 -8.64 -2.80 6.80
CA PHE A 152 -7.33 -3.31 7.19
C PHE A 152 -6.75 -4.14 6.07
N ILE A 153 -5.46 -3.94 5.80
CA ILE A 153 -4.73 -4.72 4.80
C ILE A 153 -3.62 -5.51 5.46
N TYR A 154 -3.35 -6.70 4.94
CA TYR A 154 -2.27 -7.59 5.34
C TYR A 154 -1.61 -8.08 4.07
N ALA A 155 -0.32 -7.83 3.91
CA ALA A 155 0.40 -8.20 2.72
C ALA A 155 1.77 -8.75 3.08
N ASP A 156 2.11 -9.91 2.56
CA ASP A 156 3.41 -10.55 2.75
C ASP A 156 3.91 -11.12 1.41
N GLU A 157 4.78 -12.11 1.45
CA GLU A 157 5.35 -12.75 0.27
C GLU A 157 4.30 -13.51 -0.57
N ASP A 158 3.24 -14.04 0.05
CA ASP A 158 2.27 -14.95 -0.57
C ASP A 158 1.08 -14.21 -1.19
N GLY A 159 0.66 -13.09 -0.60
CA GLY A 159 -0.49 -12.36 -1.10
C GLY A 159 -0.89 -11.13 -0.30
N ILE A 160 -2.13 -10.72 -0.52
CA ILE A 160 -2.78 -9.59 0.13
C ILE A 160 -4.16 -10.03 0.61
N ILE A 161 -4.47 -9.71 1.86
CA ILE A 161 -5.79 -9.83 2.47
C ILE A 161 -6.32 -8.43 2.78
N VAL A 162 -7.59 -8.19 2.48
CA VAL A 162 -8.32 -6.98 2.86
C VAL A 162 -9.49 -7.38 3.75
N SER A 163 -9.59 -6.77 4.92
CA SER A 163 -10.63 -7.04 5.91
C SER A 163 -11.29 -5.73 6.37
N PRO A 164 -12.62 -5.68 6.57
CA PRO A 164 -13.28 -4.54 7.18
C PRO A 164 -12.91 -4.29 8.66
N LYS A 165 -12.20 -5.24 9.30
CA LYS A 165 -11.82 -5.20 10.72
C LYS A 165 -10.37 -5.66 10.90
N ALA A 166 -9.73 -5.20 11.98
CA ALA A 166 -8.41 -5.70 12.36
C ALA A 166 -8.47 -7.19 12.71
N LEU A 167 -7.55 -7.96 12.14
CA LEU A 167 -7.31 -9.38 12.39
C LEU A 167 -6.17 -9.64 13.38
N VAL A 168 -5.31 -8.64 13.64
CA VAL A 168 -4.17 -8.69 14.58
C VAL A 168 -4.07 -7.43 15.41
#